data_AF-A0A537R998-F1
#
_entry.id   AF-A0A537R998-F1
#
_cell.length_a   1.000
_cell.length_b   1.000
_cell.length_c   1.000
_cell.angle_alpha   90.00
_cell.angle_beta   90.00
_cell.angle_gamma   90.00
#
_symmetry.space_group_name_H-M   'P 1'
#
loop_
_entity.id
_entity.type
_entity.pdbx_description
1 polymer ?
#
loop_
_entity_poly.entity_id
_entity_poly.type
_entity_poly.pdbx_seq_one_letter_code
_entity_poly.pdbx_strand_id
1 'polypeptide(L)'
;MRTWYFVSITQFLICAFALGAAAQDRPSELPGVVTGGSGNTSIGGVSAARKGDAAAGEGAIVEGSPDVFINGRPAATVGDRTGCGGIVVGGGGGVFINGKPAARTGDLTTGCPGK
;
A
#
# COMPACT_ATOMS: atom_id res chain seq x y z
N MET A 1 -33.27 -42.32 -49.95
CA MET A 1 -32.37 -42.99 -49.00
C MET A 1 -31.14 -42.10 -48.81
N ARG A 2 -30.94 -41.65 -47.56
CA ARG A 2 -29.75 -41.02 -46.95
C ARG A 2 -28.55 -40.70 -47.85
N THR A 3 -28.22 -39.41 -47.95
CA THR A 3 -26.82 -38.99 -47.79
C THR A 3 -26.80 -37.67 -47.02
N TRP A 4 -26.23 -37.74 -45.82
CA TRP A 4 -26.08 -36.66 -44.86
C TRP A 4 -24.81 -35.89 -45.21
N TYR A 5 -24.92 -34.61 -45.56
CA TYR A 5 -23.78 -33.68 -45.59
C TYR A 5 -24.08 -32.52 -44.64
N PHE A 6 -23.92 -32.79 -43.34
CA PHE A 6 -23.86 -31.73 -42.33
C PHE A 6 -22.40 -31.55 -41.92
N VAL A 7 -21.79 -30.56 -42.58
CA VAL A 7 -20.81 -29.59 -42.07
C VAL A 7 -19.97 -30.08 -40.89
N SER A 8 -18.72 -30.46 -41.21
CA SER A 8 -17.60 -30.58 -40.29
C SER A 8 -17.33 -29.23 -39.61
N ILE A 9 -17.96 -28.99 -38.46
CA ILE A 9 -17.64 -27.86 -37.57
C ILE A 9 -16.35 -28.21 -36.83
N THR A 10 -15.23 -28.19 -37.55
CA THR A 10 -13.88 -28.36 -37.00
C THR A 10 -13.06 -27.08 -37.20
N GLN A 11 -13.66 -25.92 -36.91
CA GLN A 11 -12.90 -24.66 -36.82
C GLN A 11 -13.63 -23.60 -35.99
N PHE A 12 -13.58 -23.73 -34.66
CA PHE A 12 -13.64 -22.57 -33.76
C PHE A 12 -12.41 -22.61 -32.85
N LEU A 13 -11.24 -22.66 -33.48
CA LEU A 13 -9.96 -22.32 -32.87
C LEU A 13 -9.58 -20.95 -33.42
N ILE A 14 -10.27 -19.90 -32.96
CA ILE A 14 -9.99 -18.53 -33.35
C ILE A 14 -9.90 -17.66 -32.10
N CYS A 15 -8.73 -17.05 -31.98
CA CYS A 15 -8.40 -15.88 -31.19
C CYS A 15 -8.52 -16.01 -29.67
N ALA A 16 -7.40 -16.47 -29.10
CA ALA A 16 -6.82 -15.79 -27.96
C ALA A 16 -6.90 -14.26 -28.14
N PHE A 17 -7.82 -13.63 -27.41
CA PHE A 17 -7.62 -12.30 -26.88
C PHE A 17 -7.69 -12.43 -25.38
N ALA A 18 -6.59 -12.94 -24.80
CA ALA A 18 -6.24 -12.53 -23.45
C ALA A 18 -6.08 -11.01 -23.53
N LEU A 19 -7.15 -10.27 -23.20
CA LEU A 19 -6.99 -8.90 -22.77
C LEU A 19 -6.13 -8.99 -21.52
N GLY A 20 -4.83 -8.81 -21.72
CA GLY A 20 -3.95 -8.43 -20.65
C GLY A 20 -4.61 -7.23 -19.97
N ALA A 21 -5.01 -7.42 -18.73
CA ALA A 21 -5.28 -6.31 -17.83
C ALA A 21 -3.93 -5.61 -17.65
N ALA A 22 -3.60 -4.70 -18.57
CA ALA A 22 -2.63 -3.67 -18.30
C ALA A 22 -3.21 -2.89 -17.12
N ALA A 23 -2.72 -3.18 -15.92
CA ALA A 23 -2.90 -2.33 -14.77
C ALA A 23 -2.52 -0.92 -15.24
N GLN A 24 -3.52 -0.06 -15.34
CA GLN A 24 -3.32 1.32 -15.75
C GLN A 24 -2.48 1.96 -14.65
N ASP A 25 -1.22 2.26 -14.95
CA ASP A 25 -0.35 3.15 -14.17
C ASP A 25 -1.01 4.53 -14.11
N ARG A 26 -2.07 4.66 -13.32
CA ARG A 26 -2.58 5.96 -12.92
C ARG A 26 -1.55 6.51 -11.95
N PRO A 27 -1.00 7.70 -12.19
CA PRO A 27 -0.16 8.35 -11.21
C PRO A 27 -0.92 8.40 -9.88
N SER A 28 -0.27 7.94 -8.81
CA SER A 28 -0.89 7.70 -7.51
C SER A 28 -1.11 9.04 -6.78
N GLU A 29 -2.03 9.84 -7.31
CA GLU A 29 -2.55 11.04 -6.66
C GLU A 29 -3.57 10.70 -5.57
N LEU A 30 -3.90 9.40 -5.43
CA LEU A 30 -4.71 8.91 -4.33
C LEU A 30 -3.90 8.93 -3.03
N PRO A 31 -4.54 9.27 -1.89
CA PRO A 31 -3.95 9.05 -0.58
C PRO A 31 -3.49 7.59 -0.46
N GLY A 32 -2.22 7.40 -0.12
CA GLY A 32 -1.71 6.08 0.22
C GLY A 32 -2.19 5.65 1.60
N VAL A 33 -1.73 4.46 2.00
CA VAL A 33 -2.00 3.90 3.32
C VAL A 33 -0.77 3.17 3.82
N VAL A 34 -0.45 3.33 5.10
CA VAL A 34 0.60 2.56 5.77
C VAL A 34 0.17 1.09 5.84
N THR A 35 0.88 0.19 5.19
CA THR A 35 0.56 -1.25 5.14
C THR A 35 1.49 -2.11 5.98
N GLY A 36 2.68 -1.60 6.30
CA GLY A 36 3.62 -2.25 7.22
C GLY A 36 3.41 -1.87 8.68
N GLY A 37 4.04 -2.64 9.57
CA GLY A 37 4.02 -2.37 11.01
C GLY A 37 4.91 -3.32 11.82
N SER A 38 4.88 -3.17 13.14
CA SER A 38 5.45 -4.13 14.08
C SER A 38 4.62 -5.43 14.12
N GLY A 39 5.31 -6.56 14.29
CA GLY A 39 4.67 -7.87 14.45
C GLY A 39 4.16 -8.16 15.85
N ASN A 40 4.56 -7.37 16.85
CA ASN A 40 4.22 -7.64 18.27
C ASN A 40 3.89 -6.38 19.08
N THR A 41 4.08 -5.18 18.53
CA THR A 41 3.74 -3.92 19.20
C THR A 41 2.58 -3.29 18.47
N SER A 42 1.49 -3.03 19.20
CA SER A 42 0.29 -2.40 18.66
C SER A 42 -0.02 -1.09 19.38
N ILE A 43 -0.65 -0.15 18.67
CA ILE A 43 -1.12 1.13 19.18
C ILE A 43 -2.60 1.25 18.83
N GLY A 44 -3.46 1.43 19.82
CA GLY A 44 -4.92 1.43 19.60
C GLY A 44 -5.42 0.16 18.91
N GLY A 45 -4.83 -1.00 19.23
CA GLY A 45 -5.23 -2.31 18.70
C GLY A 45 -4.67 -2.67 17.31
N VAL A 46 -3.94 -1.76 16.65
CA VAL A 46 -3.38 -1.99 15.31
C VAL A 46 -1.85 -1.93 15.35
N SER A 47 -1.17 -2.66 14.48
CA SER A 47 0.30 -2.70 14.44
C SER A 47 0.92 -1.30 14.36
N ALA A 48 1.92 -1.05 15.20
CA ALA A 48 2.63 0.22 15.25
C ALA A 48 3.56 0.39 14.04
N ALA A 49 3.52 1.53 13.37
CA ALA A 49 4.36 1.80 12.21
C ALA A 49 5.73 2.37 12.62
N ARG A 50 6.74 2.12 11.79
CA ARG A 50 8.15 2.43 12.06
C ARG A 50 8.87 2.80 10.78
N LYS A 51 9.99 3.52 10.89
CA LYS A 51 10.90 3.78 9.77
C LYS A 51 11.25 2.47 9.07
N GLY A 52 10.92 2.37 7.78
CA GLY A 52 11.10 1.22 6.90
C GLY A 52 9.83 0.42 6.63
N ASP A 53 8.72 0.70 7.32
CA ASP A 53 7.45 0.00 7.11
C ASP A 53 6.82 0.51 5.82
N ALA A 54 6.18 -0.39 5.06
CA ALA A 54 5.66 -0.07 3.74
C ALA A 54 4.44 0.86 3.81
N ALA A 55 4.33 1.77 2.85
CA ALA A 55 3.14 2.51 2.49
C ALA A 55 2.77 2.18 1.03
N ALA A 56 1.49 1.85 0.81
CA ALA A 56 1.01 1.38 -0.48
C ALA A 56 1.20 2.45 -1.56
N GLY A 57 1.92 2.10 -2.64
CA GLY A 57 2.20 3.03 -3.74
C GLY A 57 3.26 4.09 -3.45
N GLU A 58 3.74 4.21 -2.21
CA GLU A 58 4.63 5.30 -1.78
C GLU A 58 6.05 4.85 -1.38
N GLY A 59 6.27 3.55 -1.29
CA GLY A 59 7.51 2.98 -0.76
C GLY A 59 7.50 2.90 0.77
N ALA A 60 8.67 2.84 1.39
CA ALA A 60 8.78 2.73 2.85
C ALA A 60 8.69 4.09 3.55
N ILE A 61 8.25 4.13 4.80
CA ILE A 61 8.43 5.30 5.67
C ILE A 61 9.92 5.52 5.88
N VAL A 62 10.44 6.71 5.58
CA VAL A 62 11.89 7.01 5.62
C VAL A 62 12.31 7.81 6.85
N GLU A 63 11.35 8.43 7.52
CA GLU A 63 11.54 9.21 8.75
C GLU A 63 10.97 8.48 9.96
N GLY A 64 11.19 9.05 11.14
CA GLY A 64 10.76 8.51 12.41
C GLY A 64 11.30 9.32 13.57
N SER A 65 10.89 8.95 14.78
CA SER A 65 11.38 9.52 16.02
C SER A 65 12.91 9.35 16.18
N PRO A 66 13.63 10.39 16.67
CA PRO A 66 15.07 10.30 16.88
C PRO A 66 15.48 9.44 18.09
N ASP A 67 14.57 9.18 19.02
CA ASP A 67 14.87 8.62 20.34
C ASP A 67 13.89 7.53 20.82
N VAL A 68 12.75 7.37 20.14
CA VAL A 68 11.77 6.31 20.44
C VAL A 68 11.83 5.24 19.36
N PHE A 69 12.10 4.00 19.80
CA PHE A 69 12.28 2.86 18.91
C PHE A 69 11.25 1.76 19.20
N ILE A 70 10.70 1.16 18.15
CA ILE A 70 9.83 -0.02 18.23
C ILE A 70 10.51 -1.17 17.49
N ASN A 71 10.80 -2.25 18.23
CA ASN A 71 11.69 -3.34 17.80
C ASN A 71 12.98 -2.84 17.10
N GLY A 72 13.67 -1.88 17.73
CA GLY A 72 14.96 -1.39 17.25
C GLY A 72 14.91 -0.46 16.04
N ARG A 73 13.73 -0.10 15.54
CA ARG A 73 13.55 0.85 14.43
C ARG A 73 12.85 2.12 14.93
N PRO A 74 13.24 3.32 14.45
CA PRO A 74 12.56 4.58 14.80
C PRO A 74 11.05 4.45 14.66
N ALA A 75 10.31 4.85 15.70
CA ALA A 75 8.85 4.85 15.66
C ALA A 75 8.35 5.91 14.68
N ALA A 76 7.38 5.57 13.83
CA ALA A 76 6.80 6.51 12.89
C ALA A 76 5.68 7.33 13.56
N THR A 77 5.52 8.57 13.12
CA THR A 77 4.58 9.57 13.64
C THR A 77 3.92 10.32 12.50
N VAL A 78 2.79 10.97 12.79
CA VAL A 78 2.16 11.90 11.85
C VAL A 78 3.14 13.00 11.47
N GLY A 79 3.29 13.22 10.16
CA GLY A 79 4.23 14.16 9.58
C GLY A 79 5.52 13.52 9.05
N ASP A 80 5.77 12.23 9.31
CA ASP A 80 6.94 11.54 8.77
C ASP A 80 6.77 11.25 7.28
N ARG A 81 7.87 11.34 6.54
CA ARG A 81 7.88 11.12 5.08
C ARG A 81 7.92 9.64 4.67
N THR A 82 7.33 9.36 3.51
CA THR A 82 7.46 8.12 2.74
C THR A 82 8.53 8.24 1.66
N GLY A 83 8.91 7.12 1.05
CA GLY A 83 10.02 7.03 0.09
C GLY A 83 9.83 7.88 -1.16
N CYS A 84 8.59 8.11 -1.59
CA CYS A 84 8.28 9.01 -2.70
C CYS A 84 8.08 10.48 -2.28
N GLY A 85 8.22 10.80 -1.00
CA GLY A 85 8.03 12.15 -0.46
C GLY A 85 6.63 12.45 0.04
N GLY A 86 5.71 11.49 0.05
CA GLY A 86 4.42 11.61 0.72
C GLY A 86 4.58 11.73 2.24
N ILE A 87 3.51 12.10 2.94
CA ILE A 87 3.53 12.35 4.39
C ILE A 87 2.44 11.52 5.07
N VAL A 88 2.78 10.91 6.21
CA VAL A 88 1.79 10.23 7.07
C VAL A 88 0.88 11.27 7.73
N VAL A 89 -0.42 11.16 7.49
CA VAL A 89 -1.44 12.09 8.03
C VAL A 89 -2.43 11.40 8.96
N GLY A 90 -2.62 10.10 8.82
CA GLY A 90 -3.34 9.30 9.79
C GLY A 90 -2.48 9.05 11.03
N GLY A 91 -3.10 9.20 12.20
CA GLY A 91 -2.51 8.81 13.47
C GLY A 91 -3.64 8.49 14.43
N GLY A 92 -3.45 7.50 15.30
CA GLY A 92 -4.56 7.07 16.15
C GLY A 92 -4.15 6.26 17.37
N GLY A 93 -5.17 5.92 18.16
CA GLY A 93 -5.00 5.18 19.40
C GLY A 93 -4.63 6.03 20.62
N GLY A 94 -4.70 7.36 20.52
CA GLY A 94 -4.45 8.27 21.64
C GLY A 94 -3.00 8.27 22.16
N VAL A 95 -2.08 7.65 21.43
CA VAL A 95 -0.66 7.57 21.79
C VAL A 95 0.11 8.63 21.02
N PHE A 96 0.96 9.36 21.75
CA PHE A 96 1.81 10.40 21.21
C PHE A 96 3.27 10.04 21.43
N ILE A 97 4.10 10.26 20.41
CA ILE A 97 5.54 10.08 20.42
C ILE A 97 6.14 11.44 20.08
N ASN A 98 6.95 12.01 20.99
CA ASN A 98 7.52 13.34 20.84
C ASN A 98 6.47 14.43 20.52
N GLY A 99 5.30 14.33 21.16
CA GLY A 99 4.19 15.26 20.98
C GLY A 99 3.41 15.09 19.67
N LYS A 100 3.79 14.14 18.81
CA LYS A 100 3.09 13.84 17.56
C LYS A 100 2.27 12.54 17.70
N PRO A 101 1.07 12.43 17.10
CA PRO A 101 0.33 11.17 17.09
C PRO A 101 1.18 10.05 16.47
N ALA A 102 1.18 8.88 17.10
CA ALA A 102 1.89 7.72 16.59
C ALA A 102 1.20 7.16 15.33
N ALA A 103 2.02 6.81 14.33
CA ALA A 103 1.55 6.19 13.10
C ALA A 103 1.39 4.68 13.26
N ARG A 104 0.46 4.10 12.51
CA ARG A 104 0.03 2.71 12.59
C ARG A 104 -0.32 2.17 11.22
N THR A 105 -0.37 0.85 11.08
CA THR A 105 -0.94 0.23 9.89
C THR A 105 -2.39 0.71 9.68
N GLY A 106 -2.76 1.00 8.45
CA GLY A 106 -4.07 1.55 8.08
C GLY A 106 -4.16 3.07 8.14
N ASP A 107 -3.17 3.78 8.70
CA ASP A 107 -3.16 5.23 8.71
C ASP A 107 -2.89 5.78 7.29
N LEU A 108 -3.59 6.86 6.93
CA LEU A 108 -3.50 7.48 5.61
C LEU A 108 -2.20 8.25 5.42
N THR A 109 -1.78 8.33 4.17
CA THR A 109 -0.66 9.16 3.69
C THR A 109 -1.15 10.09 2.59
N THR A 110 -0.43 11.19 2.33
CA THR A 110 -0.85 12.20 1.35
C THR A 110 -0.77 11.75 -0.12
N GLY A 111 -0.21 10.57 -0.42
CA GLY A 111 0.21 10.26 -1.77
C GLY A 111 1.57 10.88 -2.11
N CYS A 112 2.11 10.52 -3.27
CA CYS A 112 3.40 10.99 -3.75
C CYS A 112 3.29 12.38 -4.39
N PRO A 113 4.02 13.40 -3.92
CA PRO A 113 3.98 14.74 -4.52
C PRO A 113 4.53 14.73 -5.95
N GLY A 114 3.77 15.26 -6.90
CA GLY A 114 4.23 15.46 -8.29
C GLY A 114 4.42 14.17 -9.10
N LYS A 115 3.76 13.08 -8.71
CA LYS A 115 3.61 11.87 -9.51
C LYS A 115 2.19 11.78 -10.05
#